data_AF-A0A8S4MN15-F1
#
_entry.id   AF-A0A8S4MN15-F1
#
_cell.length_a   1.000
_cell.length_b   1.000
_cell.length_c   1.000
_cell.angle_alpha   90.00
_cell.angle_beta   90.00
_cell.angle_gamma   90.00
#
_symmetry.space_group_name_H-M   'P 1'
#
loop_
_entity.id
_entity.type
_entity.pdbx_description
1 polymer ?
#
loop_
_entity_poly.entity_id
_entity_poly.type
_entity_poly.pdbx_seq_one_letter_code
_entity_poly.pdbx_strand_id
1 'polypeptide(L)'
;MADAGRKKYPDLRSKFIRGLIHHERNQRRAHYLKSAAEWTSRAIVSLELEEKPVKSVKQATKLEGIGGVLAEKLKTFEAAPGILTEPPPDGIFLSSAPALLVAMLNAKEELINEGDKQLLVPEPMLKAKAQVITQEKFLQSTQDIVEGKEGNTGLCMAWWRLHVLIQRLYIKKRTLKKQPVYELLPAGEEVAHRLRG
;
A
#
# COMPACT_ATOMS: atom_id res chain seq x y z
N MET A 1 -15.61 -31.33 20.52
CA MET A 1 -15.58 -32.10 19.26
C MET A 1 -14.40 -31.59 18.43
N ALA A 2 -13.43 -32.46 18.16
CA ALA A 2 -12.18 -32.10 17.50
C ALA A 2 -12.41 -31.92 16.00
N ASP A 3 -12.11 -30.72 15.47
CA ASP A 3 -12.14 -30.45 14.04
C ASP A 3 -10.91 -31.10 13.37
N ALA A 4 -11.17 -32.18 12.64
CA ALA A 4 -10.16 -32.98 11.98
C ALA A 4 -9.58 -32.25 10.76
N GLY A 5 -8.29 -31.88 10.85
CA GLY A 5 -7.34 -32.11 9.76
C GLY A 5 -7.45 -31.26 8.48
N ARG A 6 -8.14 -30.13 8.45
CA ARG A 6 -7.93 -29.18 7.35
C ARG A 6 -6.55 -28.55 7.51
N LYS A 7 -5.59 -28.91 6.64
CA LYS A 7 -4.33 -28.15 6.48
C LYS A 7 -4.69 -26.68 6.32
N LYS A 8 -4.54 -25.90 7.39
CA LYS A 8 -4.76 -24.46 7.38
C LYS A 8 -3.56 -23.87 6.66
N TYR A 9 -3.63 -23.84 5.33
CA TYR A 9 -2.59 -23.23 4.51
C TYR A 9 -2.41 -21.78 4.98
N PRO A 10 -1.17 -21.39 5.35
CA PRO A 10 -0.91 -20.04 5.83
C PRO A 10 -1.24 -19.04 4.72
N ASP A 11 -1.78 -17.89 5.11
CA ASP A 11 -1.96 -16.78 4.19
C ASP A 11 -0.59 -16.18 3.87
N LEU A 12 -0.20 -16.22 2.60
CA LEU A 12 1.11 -15.78 2.13
C LEU A 12 1.13 -14.28 1.81
N ARG A 13 0.00 -13.56 1.88
CA ARG A 13 -0.06 -12.11 1.58
C ARG A 13 1.02 -11.33 2.32
N SER A 14 1.13 -11.51 3.63
CA SER A 14 2.10 -10.80 4.47
C SER A 14 3.55 -11.05 4.06
N LYS A 15 3.86 -12.28 3.64
CA LYS A 15 5.18 -12.66 3.13
C LYS A 15 5.47 -12.02 1.77
N PHE A 16 4.50 -12.12 0.85
CA PHE A 16 4.61 -11.55 -0.48
C PHE A 16 4.74 -10.04 -0.46
N ILE A 17 3.93 -9.34 0.34
CA ILE A 17 3.98 -7.88 0.48
C ILE A 17 5.35 -7.44 0.99
N ARG A 18 5.91 -8.08 2.04
CA ARG A 18 7.26 -7.77 2.54
C ARG A 18 8.33 -7.95 1.46
N GLY A 19 8.29 -9.07 0.75
CA GLY A 19 9.22 -9.36 -0.35
C GLY A 19 9.12 -8.33 -1.48
N LEU A 20 7.90 -7.96 -1.86
CA LEU A 20 7.65 -6.97 -2.91
C LEU A 20 8.05 -5.55 -2.52
N ILE A 21 7.81 -5.12 -1.27
CA ILE A 21 8.29 -3.82 -0.78
C ILE A 21 9.81 -3.74 -0.87
N HIS A 22 10.52 -4.80 -0.48
CA HIS A 22 11.97 -4.86 -0.62
C HIS A 22 12.41 -4.84 -2.09
N HIS A 23 11.75 -5.63 -2.94
CA HIS A 23 12.04 -5.69 -4.37
C HIS A 23 11.85 -4.34 -5.07
N GLU A 24 10.76 -3.65 -4.78
CA GLU A 24 10.45 -2.35 -5.34
C GLU A 24 11.46 -1.29 -4.91
N ARG A 25 11.88 -1.30 -3.64
CA ARG A 25 12.94 -0.40 -3.16
C ARG A 25 14.21 -0.55 -3.99
N ASN A 26 14.57 -1.77 -4.36
CA ASN A 26 15.72 -2.02 -5.24
C ASN A 26 15.48 -1.54 -6.68
N GLN A 27 14.27 -1.74 -7.23
CA GLN A 27 13.92 -1.23 -8.56
C GLN A 27 14.00 0.31 -8.62
N ARG A 28 13.49 1.00 -7.58
CA ARG A 28 13.46 2.47 -7.54
C ARG A 28 14.82 3.13 -7.43
N ARG A 29 15.87 2.40 -7.03
CA ARG A 29 17.27 2.87 -7.08
C ARG A 29 17.80 2.98 -8.51
N ALA A 30 17.16 2.34 -9.49
CA ALA A 30 17.57 2.36 -10.88
C ALA A 30 16.52 3.09 -11.75
N HIS A 31 16.90 4.23 -12.32
CA HIS A 31 15.99 5.08 -13.11
C HIS A 31 15.27 4.33 -14.26
N TYR A 32 15.94 3.39 -14.92
CA TYR A 32 15.38 2.62 -16.03
C TYR A 32 14.35 1.55 -15.59
N LEU A 33 14.24 1.27 -14.29
CA LEU A 33 13.27 0.30 -13.73
C LEU A 33 11.99 0.97 -13.19
N LYS A 34 11.76 2.25 -13.49
CA LYS A 34 10.58 3.00 -13.01
C LYS A 34 9.27 2.27 -13.32
N SER A 35 9.06 1.85 -14.56
CA SER A 35 7.83 1.15 -14.97
C SER A 35 7.68 -0.21 -14.26
N ALA A 36 8.79 -0.92 -14.01
CA ALA A 36 8.76 -2.17 -13.26
C ALA A 36 8.36 -1.94 -11.79
N ALA A 37 8.84 -0.87 -11.18
CA ALA A 37 8.44 -0.47 -9.82
C ALA A 37 6.96 -0.08 -9.72
N GLU A 38 6.39 0.52 -10.77
CA GLU A 38 4.96 0.81 -10.86
C GLU A 38 4.11 -0.47 -10.88
N TRP A 39 4.53 -1.48 -11.65
CA TRP A 39 3.88 -2.79 -11.63
C TRP A 39 3.99 -3.49 -10.27
N THR A 40 5.14 -3.38 -9.59
CA THR A 40 5.30 -3.90 -8.23
C THR A 40 4.36 -3.19 -7.24
N SER A 41 4.20 -1.86 -7.34
CA SER A 41 3.22 -1.12 -6.55
C SER A 41 1.79 -1.62 -6.78
N ARG A 42 1.38 -1.84 -8.05
CA ARG A 42 0.05 -2.39 -8.38
C ARG A 42 -0.18 -3.77 -7.75
N ALA A 43 0.82 -4.64 -7.82
CA ALA A 43 0.77 -5.96 -7.21
C ALA A 43 0.61 -5.89 -5.69
N ILE A 44 1.36 -5.01 -5.01
CA ILE A 44 1.23 -4.78 -3.56
C ILE A 44 -0.18 -4.33 -3.22
N VAL A 45 -0.73 -3.33 -3.92
CA VAL A 45 -2.10 -2.85 -3.68
C VAL A 45 -3.10 -3.99 -3.89
N SER A 46 -2.99 -4.78 -4.96
CA SER A 46 -3.91 -5.91 -5.18
C SER A 46 -3.83 -6.97 -4.08
N LEU A 47 -2.64 -7.28 -3.56
CA LEU A 47 -2.48 -8.24 -2.46
C LEU A 47 -3.09 -7.73 -1.15
N GLU A 48 -2.90 -6.44 -0.85
CA GLU A 48 -3.43 -5.80 0.37
C GLU A 48 -4.96 -5.68 0.35
N LEU A 49 -5.53 -5.41 -0.83
CA LEU A 49 -6.97 -5.23 -0.98
C LEU A 49 -7.73 -6.54 -1.15
N GLU A 50 -7.04 -7.64 -1.45
CA GLU A 50 -7.66 -8.97 -1.59
C GLU A 50 -8.37 -9.37 -0.28
N GLU A 51 -9.62 -9.79 -0.38
CA GLU A 51 -10.43 -10.23 0.76
C GLU A 51 -10.07 -11.63 1.21
N LYS A 52 -9.74 -12.51 0.25
CA LYS A 52 -9.50 -13.92 0.52
C LYS A 52 -8.02 -14.17 0.82
N PRO A 53 -7.71 -15.12 1.72
CA PRO A 53 -6.31 -15.48 1.97
C PRO A 53 -5.66 -16.02 0.68
N VAL A 54 -4.43 -15.57 0.42
CA VAL A 54 -3.65 -16.00 -0.75
C VAL A 54 -2.71 -17.11 -0.33
N LYS A 55 -2.99 -18.34 -0.78
CA LYS A 55 -2.31 -19.56 -0.30
C LYS A 55 -1.19 -20.06 -1.21
N SER A 56 -0.99 -19.42 -2.37
CA SER A 56 0.02 -19.84 -3.35
C SER A 56 0.29 -18.72 -4.36
N VAL A 57 1.45 -18.80 -5.04
CA VAL A 57 1.77 -17.93 -6.18
C VAL A 57 0.70 -18.02 -7.28
N LYS A 58 0.16 -19.22 -7.56
CA LYS A 58 -0.89 -19.42 -8.59
C LYS A 58 -2.17 -18.64 -8.27
N GLN A 59 -2.49 -18.45 -7.00
CA GLN A 59 -3.60 -17.59 -6.60
C GLN A 59 -3.24 -16.11 -6.75
N ALA A 60 -2.03 -15.72 -6.32
CA ALA A 60 -1.54 -14.35 -6.45
C ALA A 60 -1.51 -13.88 -7.92
N THR A 61 -1.11 -14.72 -8.87
CA THR A 61 -1.07 -14.37 -10.31
C THR A 61 -2.43 -14.06 -10.94
N LYS A 62 -3.54 -14.34 -10.24
CA LYS A 62 -4.88 -13.94 -10.70
C LYS A 62 -5.20 -12.48 -10.36
N LEU A 63 -4.42 -11.87 -9.46
CA LEU A 63 -4.60 -10.50 -9.04
C LEU A 63 -3.99 -9.54 -10.05
N GLU A 64 -4.63 -8.38 -10.19
CA GLU A 64 -4.15 -7.32 -11.08
C GLU A 64 -2.72 -6.91 -10.72
N GLY A 65 -1.87 -6.76 -11.74
CA GLY A 65 -0.49 -6.31 -11.58
C GLY A 65 0.54 -7.42 -11.33
N ILE A 66 0.11 -8.68 -11.10
CA ILE A 66 1.04 -9.81 -10.90
C ILE A 66 1.23 -10.57 -12.22
N GLY A 67 2.13 -10.04 -13.06
CA GLY A 67 2.58 -10.69 -14.30
C GLY A 67 3.70 -11.72 -14.08
N GLY A 68 4.18 -12.36 -15.16
CA GLY A 68 5.16 -13.45 -15.10
C GLY A 68 6.45 -13.12 -14.34
N VAL A 69 7.01 -11.93 -14.51
CA VAL A 69 8.22 -11.49 -13.80
C VAL A 69 7.99 -11.45 -12.28
N LEU A 70 6.86 -10.91 -11.84
CA LEU A 70 6.52 -10.87 -10.41
C LEU A 70 6.15 -12.25 -9.90
N ALA A 71 5.51 -13.10 -10.71
CA ALA A 71 5.23 -14.50 -10.33
C ALA A 71 6.51 -15.26 -9.97
N GLU A 72 7.58 -15.12 -10.76
CA GLU A 72 8.88 -15.72 -10.45
C GLU A 72 9.47 -15.16 -9.15
N LYS A 73 9.34 -13.85 -8.90
CA LYS A 73 9.76 -13.26 -7.62
C LYS A 73 8.95 -13.79 -6.45
N LEU A 74 7.64 -13.95 -6.58
CA LEU A 74 6.81 -14.51 -5.51
C LEU A 74 7.21 -15.95 -5.19
N LYS A 75 7.60 -16.78 -6.17
CA LYS A 75 8.17 -18.12 -5.90
C LYS A 75 9.44 -18.03 -5.06
N THR A 76 10.34 -17.08 -5.37
CA THR A 76 11.55 -16.87 -4.57
C THR A 76 11.24 -16.44 -3.14
N PHE A 77 10.22 -15.61 -2.94
CA PHE A 77 9.80 -15.18 -1.59
C PHE A 77 9.07 -16.29 -0.83
N GLU A 78 8.25 -17.10 -1.49
CA GLU A 78 7.59 -18.26 -0.89
C GLU A 78 8.62 -19.22 -0.30
N ALA A 79 9.70 -19.51 -1.03
CA ALA A 79 10.79 -20.39 -0.60
C ALA A 79 11.77 -19.73 0.40
N ALA A 80 11.78 -18.40 0.53
CA ALA A 80 12.74 -17.71 1.40
C ALA A 80 12.39 -17.90 2.90
N PRO A 81 13.27 -18.49 3.72
CA PRO A 81 12.99 -18.70 5.15
C PRO A 81 13.08 -17.39 5.97
N GLY A 82 13.78 -16.37 5.47
CA GLY A 82 13.99 -15.12 6.19
C GLY A 82 12.86 -14.08 6.08
N ILE A 83 11.77 -14.38 5.37
CA ILE A 83 10.62 -13.46 5.24
C ILE A 83 9.49 -13.94 6.13
N LEU A 84 9.11 -13.10 7.09
CA LEU A 84 8.03 -13.36 8.03
C LEU A 84 6.68 -13.54 7.32
N THR A 85 5.91 -14.54 7.77
CA THR A 85 4.55 -14.83 7.30
C THR A 85 3.48 -14.20 8.18
N GLU A 86 3.85 -13.77 9.38
CA GLU A 86 2.92 -13.24 10.37
C GLU A 86 2.32 -11.91 9.88
N PRO A 87 1.01 -11.72 10.11
CA PRO A 87 0.39 -10.41 9.89
C PRO A 87 1.00 -9.37 10.83
N PRO A 88 0.93 -8.07 10.47
CA PRO A 88 1.23 -7.01 11.41
C PRO A 88 0.27 -7.03 12.61
N PRO A 89 0.59 -6.34 13.72
CA PRO A 89 -0.37 -6.13 14.81
C PRO A 89 -1.68 -5.48 14.33
N ASP A 90 -2.76 -5.73 15.06
CA ASP A 90 -4.07 -5.14 14.74
C ASP A 90 -3.99 -3.60 14.66
N GLY A 91 -4.67 -3.03 13.67
CA GLY A 91 -4.62 -1.59 13.39
C GLY A 91 -3.34 -1.09 12.71
N ILE A 92 -2.36 -1.97 12.44
CA ILE A 92 -1.12 -1.64 11.72
C ILE A 92 -1.09 -2.38 10.38
N PHE A 93 -0.63 -1.69 9.34
CA PHE A 93 -0.52 -2.24 7.99
C PHE A 93 0.93 -2.46 7.54
N LEU A 94 1.14 -3.38 6.60
CA LEU A 94 2.48 -3.66 6.07
C LEU A 94 2.92 -2.62 5.04
N SER A 95 2.06 -2.34 4.07
CA SER A 95 2.28 -1.29 3.09
C SER A 95 1.46 -0.04 3.42
N SER A 96 1.84 1.04 2.76
CA SER A 96 1.11 2.30 2.80
C SER A 96 -0.25 2.26 2.09
N ALA A 97 -0.56 1.26 1.25
CA ALA A 97 -1.82 1.26 0.48
C ALA A 97 -3.07 1.21 1.38
N PRO A 98 -3.27 0.18 2.24
CA PRO A 98 -4.40 0.15 3.16
C PRO A 98 -4.34 1.27 4.21
N ALA A 99 -3.12 1.64 4.66
CA ALA A 99 -2.93 2.74 5.59
C ALA A 99 -3.40 4.09 5.02
N LEU A 100 -3.18 4.36 3.73
CA LEU A 100 -3.66 5.57 3.08
C LEU A 100 -5.20 5.60 3.02
N LEU A 101 -5.86 4.47 2.74
CA LEU A 101 -7.33 4.40 2.74
C LEU A 101 -7.92 4.62 4.13
N VAL A 102 -7.40 3.95 5.15
CA VAL A 102 -7.86 4.11 6.53
C VAL A 102 -7.54 5.51 7.06
N ALA A 103 -6.38 6.07 6.71
CA ALA A 103 -6.03 7.45 7.06
C ALA A 103 -6.95 8.48 6.40
N MET A 104 -7.35 8.26 5.13
CA MET A 104 -8.35 9.09 4.45
C MET A 104 -9.70 9.03 5.17
N LEU A 105 -10.15 7.84 5.59
CA LEU A 105 -11.40 7.67 6.32
C LEU A 105 -11.38 8.40 7.67
N ASN A 106 -10.33 8.18 8.47
CA ASN A 106 -10.19 8.85 9.76
C ASN A 106 -10.10 10.37 9.61
N ALA A 107 -9.36 10.87 8.60
CA ALA A 107 -9.28 12.30 8.33
C ALA A 107 -10.63 12.89 7.87
N LYS A 108 -11.39 12.15 7.05
CA LYS A 108 -12.74 12.54 6.63
C LYS A 108 -13.67 12.68 7.84
N GLU A 109 -13.66 11.71 8.75
CA GLU A 109 -14.47 11.74 9.98
C GLU A 109 -14.09 12.94 10.89
N GLU A 110 -12.80 13.25 11.01
CA GLU A 110 -12.33 14.44 11.74
C GLU A 110 -12.84 15.74 11.10
N LEU A 111 -12.73 15.86 9.77
CA LEU A 111 -13.22 17.03 9.02
C LEU A 111 -14.74 17.20 9.15
N ILE A 112 -15.52 16.11 9.19
CA ILE A 112 -16.96 16.15 9.48
C ILE A 112 -17.21 16.76 10.87
N ASN A 113 -16.46 16.32 11.88
CA ASN A 113 -16.60 16.81 13.25
C ASN A 113 -16.18 18.28 13.40
N GLU A 114 -15.26 18.76 12.57
CA GLU A 114 -14.84 20.16 12.46
C GLU A 114 -15.81 21.03 11.63
N GLY A 115 -16.82 20.43 11.01
CA GLY A 115 -17.80 21.14 10.18
C GLY A 115 -17.32 21.49 8.76
N ASP A 116 -16.25 20.87 8.27
CA ASP A 116 -15.79 21.03 6.90
C ASP A 116 -16.78 20.36 5.93
N LYS A 117 -17.31 21.14 4.98
CA LYS A 117 -18.29 20.65 3.99
C LYS A 117 -17.66 20.03 2.75
N GLN A 118 -16.38 20.30 2.48
CA GLN A 118 -15.68 19.84 1.29
C GLN A 118 -15.04 18.46 1.50
N LEU A 119 -14.73 18.10 2.75
CA LEU A 119 -14.15 16.80 3.12
C LEU A 119 -12.87 16.46 2.32
N LEU A 120 -12.07 17.50 2.04
CA LEU A 120 -10.83 17.40 1.30
C LEU A 120 -9.65 17.28 2.26
N VAL A 121 -8.99 16.12 2.25
CA VAL A 121 -7.86 15.82 3.13
C VAL A 121 -6.56 16.40 2.55
N PRO A 122 -5.86 17.30 3.27
CA PRO A 122 -4.56 17.81 2.82
C PRO A 122 -3.48 16.73 2.79
N GLU A 123 -2.58 16.78 1.80
CA GLU A 123 -1.48 15.81 1.67
C GLU A 123 -0.62 15.64 2.94
N PRO A 124 -0.22 16.70 3.67
CA PRO A 124 0.57 16.56 4.89
C PRO A 124 -0.17 15.80 5.99
N MET A 125 -1.48 16.03 6.13
CA MET A 125 -2.33 15.35 7.10
C MET A 125 -2.46 13.86 6.75
N LEU A 126 -2.75 13.55 5.48
CA LEU A 126 -2.83 12.17 4.99
C LEU A 126 -1.51 11.42 5.25
N LYS A 127 -0.37 12.05 4.95
CA LYS A 127 0.96 11.47 5.17
C LYS A 127 1.20 11.15 6.65
N ALA A 128 0.93 12.11 7.53
CA ALA A 128 1.15 11.94 8.97
C ALA A 128 0.29 10.81 9.52
N LYS A 129 -1.01 10.79 9.19
CA LYS A 129 -1.93 9.75 9.66
C LYS A 129 -1.58 8.37 9.13
N ALA A 130 -1.28 8.24 7.83
CA ALA A 130 -0.93 6.96 7.23
C ALA A 130 0.37 6.39 7.83
N GLN A 131 1.38 7.24 8.09
CA GLN A 131 2.66 6.82 8.65
C GLN A 131 2.54 6.19 10.05
N VAL A 132 1.57 6.62 10.86
CA VAL A 132 1.36 6.12 12.23
C VAL A 132 0.86 4.66 12.22
N ILE A 133 0.12 4.27 11.17
CA ILE A 133 -0.53 2.97 11.08
C ILE A 133 0.10 2.04 10.04
N THR A 134 1.36 2.28 9.66
CA THR A 134 2.05 1.44 8.67
C THR A 134 3.50 1.16 9.05
N GLN A 135 3.95 -0.06 8.77
CA GLN A 135 5.34 -0.47 8.92
C GLN A 135 6.23 0.04 7.78
N GLU A 136 5.64 0.36 6.62
CA GLU A 136 6.36 0.94 5.50
C GLU A 136 6.78 2.38 5.83
N LYS A 137 8.09 2.64 5.91
CA LYS A 137 8.60 4.00 6.14
C LYS A 137 8.36 4.87 4.90
N PHE A 138 7.67 6.00 5.09
CA PHE A 138 7.58 7.05 4.09
C PHE A 138 8.92 7.77 4.10
N LEU A 139 9.61 7.85 2.97
CA LEU A 139 10.81 8.66 2.86
C LEU A 139 10.41 10.13 3.04
N GLN A 140 10.88 10.78 4.10
CA GLN A 140 10.35 12.06 4.54
C GLN A 140 11.00 13.27 3.85
N SER A 141 12.25 13.20 3.39
CA SER A 141 12.87 14.30 2.66
C SER A 141 14.10 13.84 1.85
N THR A 142 14.60 14.74 1.00
CA THR A 142 15.85 14.64 0.25
C THR A 142 17.11 14.59 1.13
N GLN A 143 17.02 14.67 2.46
CA GLN A 143 18.19 14.63 3.34
C GLN A 143 18.85 13.24 3.43
N ASP A 144 18.14 12.17 3.06
CA ASP A 144 18.72 10.83 2.91
C ASP A 144 19.33 10.60 1.51
N ILE A 145 19.31 11.62 0.64
CA ILE A 145 19.87 11.58 -0.70
C ILE A 145 21.19 12.34 -0.66
N VAL A 146 22.28 11.57 -0.64
CA VAL A 146 23.63 12.06 -0.86
C VAL A 146 23.64 12.94 -2.12
N GLU A 147 24.01 14.20 -1.92
CA GLU A 147 24.35 15.22 -2.92
C GLU A 147 23.27 15.64 -3.94
N GLY A 148 22.59 16.74 -3.62
CA GLY A 148 22.62 17.90 -4.53
C GLY A 148 21.55 18.04 -5.61
N LYS A 149 20.35 17.46 -5.48
CA LYS A 149 19.19 17.87 -6.30
C LYS A 149 17.90 17.92 -5.48
N GLU A 150 17.31 19.11 -5.43
CA GLU A 150 15.99 19.35 -4.86
C GLU A 150 14.93 18.39 -5.44
N GLY A 151 14.08 17.84 -4.57
CA GLY A 151 12.73 17.40 -4.94
C GLY A 151 12.57 16.00 -5.54
N ASN A 152 13.36 14.98 -5.19
CA ASN A 152 13.09 13.62 -5.67
C ASN A 152 12.04 12.87 -4.81
N THR A 153 10.81 13.39 -4.77
CA THR A 153 9.64 12.68 -4.21
C THR A 153 9.32 11.37 -4.95
N GLY A 154 9.92 11.15 -6.14
CA GLY A 154 9.77 9.95 -6.97
C GLY A 154 10.26 8.65 -6.34
N LEU A 155 11.03 8.72 -5.24
CA LEU A 155 11.49 7.56 -4.46
C LEU A 155 10.51 7.13 -3.37
N CYS A 156 9.53 7.98 -3.00
CA CYS A 156 8.58 7.63 -1.94
C CYS A 156 7.59 6.59 -2.46
N MET A 157 7.83 5.33 -2.09
CA MET A 157 6.98 4.18 -2.39
C MET A 157 5.50 4.45 -2.07
N ALA A 158 5.21 5.12 -0.95
CA ALA A 158 3.84 5.45 -0.54
C ALA A 158 3.04 6.24 -1.58
N TRP A 159 3.67 7.18 -2.27
CA TRP A 159 3.00 7.98 -3.31
C TRP A 159 2.69 7.19 -4.57
N TRP A 160 3.42 6.12 -4.81
CA TRP A 160 3.07 5.19 -5.88
C TRP A 160 1.87 4.33 -5.50
N ARG A 161 1.73 3.92 -4.23
CA ARG A 161 0.50 3.27 -3.76
C ARG A 161 -0.68 4.23 -3.90
N LEU A 162 -0.53 5.48 -3.47
CA LEU A 162 -1.56 6.52 -3.64
C LEU A 162 -1.95 6.70 -5.12
N HIS A 163 -0.98 6.72 -6.03
CA HIS A 163 -1.26 6.82 -7.46
C HIS A 163 -2.09 5.63 -7.98
N VAL A 164 -1.77 4.40 -7.54
CA VAL A 164 -2.57 3.21 -7.87
C VAL A 164 -3.98 3.31 -7.30
N LEU A 165 -4.14 3.75 -6.05
CA LEU A 165 -5.46 3.97 -5.43
C LEU A 165 -6.29 5.02 -6.19
N ILE A 166 -5.63 6.05 -6.75
CA ILE A 166 -6.27 7.05 -7.60
C ILE A 166 -6.69 6.45 -8.94
N GLN A 167 -5.81 5.68 -9.59
CA GLN A 167 -6.12 4.99 -10.85
C GLN A 167 -7.28 3.99 -10.70
N ARG A 168 -7.42 3.38 -9.52
CA ARG A 168 -8.51 2.45 -9.17
C ARG A 168 -9.77 3.14 -8.65
N LEU A 169 -9.84 4.47 -8.67
CA LEU A 169 -11.00 5.25 -8.25
C LEU A 169 -11.42 5.03 -6.78
N TYR A 170 -10.45 4.72 -5.91
CA TYR A 170 -10.68 4.70 -4.46
C TYR A 170 -10.46 6.08 -3.84
N ILE A 171 -9.48 6.83 -4.36
CA ILE A 171 -9.16 8.19 -3.94
C ILE A 171 -9.17 9.09 -5.16
N LYS A 172 -9.60 10.34 -5.01
CA LYS A 172 -9.50 11.35 -6.05
C LYS A 172 -8.55 12.45 -5.64
N LYS A 173 -7.54 12.72 -6.47
CA LYS A 173 -6.68 13.89 -6.30
C LYS A 173 -7.41 15.14 -6.80
N ARG A 174 -7.38 16.19 -5.98
CA ARG A 174 -7.88 17.53 -6.26
C ARG A 174 -6.74 18.53 -6.00
N THR A 175 -6.99 19.79 -6.35
CA THR A 175 -6.06 20.89 -6.08
C THR A 175 -6.85 22.05 -5.49
N LEU A 176 -6.44 22.53 -4.32
CA LEU A 176 -7.02 23.71 -3.67
C LEU A 176 -5.89 24.69 -3.35
N LYS A 177 -6.01 25.95 -3.83
CA LYS A 177 -4.98 26.99 -3.62
C LYS A 177 -3.55 26.53 -3.99
N LYS A 178 -3.41 25.80 -5.12
CA LYS A 178 -2.16 25.18 -5.61
C LYS A 178 -1.57 24.09 -4.70
N GLN A 179 -2.30 23.63 -3.69
CA GLN A 179 -1.90 22.53 -2.81
C GLN A 179 -2.65 21.24 -3.17
N PRO A 180 -1.98 20.07 -3.14
CA PRO A 180 -2.64 18.79 -3.35
C PRO A 180 -3.55 18.45 -2.16
N VAL A 181 -4.81 18.14 -2.47
CA VAL A 181 -5.81 17.65 -1.52
C VAL A 181 -6.50 16.42 -2.09
N TYR A 182 -7.00 15.55 -1.22
CA TYR A 182 -7.54 14.26 -1.61
C TYR A 182 -8.96 14.08 -1.12
N GLU A 183 -9.76 13.37 -1.90
CA GLU A 183 -11.16 13.04 -1.62
C GLU A 183 -11.28 11.52 -1.59
N LEU A 184 -11.87 10.96 -0.53
CA LEU A 184 -12.17 9.52 -0.45
C LEU A 184 -13.46 9.25 -1.24
N LEU A 185 -13.39 8.35 -2.21
CA LEU A 185 -14.55 7.97 -3.02
C LEU A 185 -15.33 6.82 -2.36
N PRO A 186 -16.62 6.61 -2.70
CA PRO A 186 -17.45 5.59 -2.04
C PRO A 186 -16.84 4.19 -2.01
N ALA A 187 -16.29 3.72 -3.13
CA ALA A 187 -15.61 2.42 -3.18
C ALA A 187 -14.36 2.37 -2.28
N GLY A 188 -13.65 3.50 -2.12
CA GLY A 188 -12.51 3.59 -1.22
C GLY A 188 -12.93 3.59 0.24
N GLU A 189 -14.07 4.20 0.55
CA GLU A 189 -14.67 4.24 1.87
C GLU A 189 -15.14 2.85 2.33
N GLU A 190 -15.83 2.09 1.46
CA GLU A 190 -16.22 0.70 1.74
C GLU A 190 -14.99 -0.17 2.08
N VAL A 191 -13.93 -0.05 1.29
CA VAL A 191 -12.67 -0.77 1.51
C VAL A 191 -11.98 -0.30 2.79
N ALA A 192 -11.97 1.01 3.07
CA ALA A 192 -11.37 1.56 4.29
C ALA A 192 -12.09 1.08 5.55
N HIS A 193 -13.44 1.06 5.56
CA HIS A 193 -14.22 0.50 6.66
C HIS A 193 -13.89 -0.97 6.90
N ARG A 194 -13.87 -1.79 5.84
CA ARG A 194 -13.49 -3.21 5.92
C ARG A 194 -12.08 -3.41 6.49
N LEU A 195 -11.13 -2.59 6.05
CA LEU A 195 -9.73 -2.69 6.51
C LEU A 195 -9.55 -2.23 7.96
N ARG A 196 -10.37 -1.29 8.43
CA ARG A 196 -10.30 -0.76 9.79
C ARG A 196 -10.83 -1.76 10.84
N GLY A 197 -11.77 -2.64 10.44
CA GLY A 197 -12.42 -3.60 11.33
C GLY A 197 -13.73 -3.05 11.87
#